data_AF-A0A4Y9YD15-F1
#
_entry.id   AF-A0A4Y9YD15-F1
#
_cell.length_a   1.000
_cell.length_b   1.000
_cell.length_c   1.000
_cell.angle_alpha   90.00
_cell.angle_beta   90.00
_cell.angle_gamma   90.00
#
_symmetry.space_group_name_H-M   'P 1'
#
loop_
_entity.id
_entity.type
_entity.pdbx_description
1 polymer ?
#
loop_
_entity_poly.entity_id
_entity_poly.type
_entity_poly.pdbx_seq_one_letter_code
_entity_poly.pdbx_strand_id
1 'polypeptide(L)'
;MDRHGSLIPPTACLPRLSTLADCSVQELTQALDNLRAIYCRSPTPPLSLKLPAKHIPKHVIHDISAPDSGYASAEDDEDDEGIADEIGTDDAFDPDVLRSDAFEREFAIRWLTGFAARSDTWVYAPAVEEEPDARALLVDSATAILSTLAGEQEEEALTRLFVFSCGTGEAEEIEVELNDAPLLSTDHTSVGLQSWASSILLSERLCADPRAFGLASRSDATPSRILELGAGTGLLSIVSAKILQRQRAEHVPLTHPTVVATDYHPPCSTTSA
;
A
#
# COMPACT_ATOMS: atom_id res chain seq x y z
N MET A 1 18.57 9.08 -29.08
CA MET A 1 19.32 10.29 -28.68
C MET A 1 18.68 10.76 -27.40
N ASP A 2 19.15 10.19 -26.29
CA ASP A 2 18.56 10.37 -24.97
C ASP A 2 18.91 11.76 -24.46
N ARG A 3 17.92 12.65 -24.42
CA ARG A 3 18.00 13.86 -23.63
C ARG A 3 17.66 13.46 -22.20
N HIS A 4 18.66 13.04 -21.43
CA HIS A 4 18.52 13.07 -19.98
C HIS A 4 18.52 14.55 -19.60
N GLY A 5 17.32 15.16 -19.60
CA GLY A 5 17.13 16.44 -18.94
C GLY A 5 17.52 16.27 -17.47
N SER A 6 18.24 17.25 -16.94
CA SER A 6 18.53 17.34 -15.50
C SER A 6 17.25 17.11 -14.70
N LEU A 7 17.29 16.17 -13.76
CA LEU A 7 16.16 15.93 -12.86
C LEU A 7 15.99 17.15 -11.96
N ILE A 8 14.74 17.54 -11.71
CA ILE A 8 14.40 18.73 -10.95
C ILE A 8 13.65 18.29 -9.69
N PRO A 9 13.88 18.87 -8.51
CA PRO A 9 13.10 18.55 -7.32
C PRO A 9 11.60 18.80 -7.55
N PRO A 10 10.71 17.94 -7.02
CA PRO A 10 9.26 18.09 -7.09
C PRO A 10 8.76 19.50 -6.78
N THR A 11 9.32 20.17 -5.76
CA THR A 11 8.96 21.54 -5.38
C THR A 11 9.23 22.59 -6.47
N ALA A 12 10.19 22.35 -7.36
CA ALA A 12 10.55 23.26 -8.44
C ALA A 12 9.85 22.94 -9.78
N CYS A 13 9.37 21.71 -9.99
CA CYS A 13 8.70 21.33 -11.23
C CYS A 13 7.17 21.29 -11.16
N LEU A 14 6.58 21.10 -9.97
CA LEU A 14 5.13 20.92 -9.84
C LEU A 14 4.39 22.26 -9.75
N PRO A 15 3.34 22.49 -10.57
CA PRO A 15 2.57 23.72 -10.54
C PRO A 15 1.70 23.80 -9.28
N ARG A 16 1.20 25.00 -8.94
CA ARG A 16 0.30 25.14 -7.79
C ARG A 16 -1.07 24.54 -8.12
N LEU A 17 -1.63 23.76 -7.20
CA LEU A 17 -2.96 23.15 -7.38
C LEU A 17 -4.08 24.18 -7.58
N SER A 18 -3.91 25.41 -7.09
CA SER A 18 -4.88 26.50 -7.29
C SER A 18 -4.91 27.05 -8.71
N THR A 19 -3.84 26.86 -9.49
CA THR A 19 -3.70 27.34 -10.88
C THR A 19 -3.82 26.20 -11.88
N LEU A 20 -4.33 25.03 -11.45
CA LEU A 20 -4.38 23.82 -12.27
C LEU A 20 -5.19 24.03 -13.56
N ALA A 21 -6.25 24.83 -13.51
CA ALA A 21 -7.09 25.15 -14.66
C ALA A 21 -6.34 25.89 -15.79
N ASP A 22 -5.25 26.59 -15.44
CA ASP A 22 -4.44 27.36 -16.38
C ASP A 22 -3.23 26.56 -16.89
N CYS A 23 -2.97 25.37 -16.34
CA CYS A 23 -1.86 24.52 -16.75
C CYS A 23 -2.20 23.75 -18.02
N SER A 24 -1.27 23.75 -18.96
CA SER A 24 -1.36 22.95 -20.18
C SER A 24 -1.06 21.47 -19.91
N VAL A 25 -1.61 20.60 -20.77
CA VAL A 25 -1.30 19.17 -20.83
C VAL A 25 0.21 18.94 -20.98
N GLN A 26 0.90 19.77 -21.77
CA GLN A 26 2.34 19.62 -21.98
C GLN A 26 3.15 19.90 -20.71
N GLU A 27 2.82 20.96 -19.97
CA GLU A 27 3.49 21.28 -18.70
C GLU A 27 3.29 20.18 -17.65
N LEU A 28 2.06 19.69 -17.51
CA LEU A 28 1.76 18.60 -16.59
C LEU A 28 2.41 17.28 -17.01
N THR A 29 2.45 16.98 -18.31
CA THR A 29 3.17 15.81 -18.84
C THR A 29 4.64 15.86 -18.43
N GLN A 30 5.31 16.99 -18.66
CA GLN A 30 6.73 17.16 -18.34
C GLN A 30 7.00 17.04 -16.82
N ALA A 31 6.11 17.59 -15.99
CA ALA A 31 6.22 17.49 -14.55
C ALA A 31 6.04 16.05 -14.04
N LEU A 32 5.04 15.32 -14.56
CA LEU A 32 4.81 13.92 -14.21
C LEU A 32 5.92 12.99 -14.71
N ASP A 33 6.47 13.25 -15.89
CA ASP A 33 7.62 12.50 -16.42
C ASP A 33 8.88 12.70 -15.57
N ASN A 34 9.10 13.91 -15.04
CA ASN A 34 10.15 14.16 -14.06
C ASN A 34 9.92 13.35 -12.77
N LEU A 35 8.69 13.34 -12.24
CA LEU A 35 8.36 12.51 -11.07
C LEU A 35 8.55 11.01 -11.33
N ARG A 36 8.23 10.52 -12.53
CA ARG A 36 8.50 9.14 -12.92
C ARG A 36 9.99 8.84 -12.92
N ALA A 37 10.80 9.70 -13.53
CA ALA A 37 12.24 9.50 -13.59
C ALA A 37 12.88 9.46 -12.19
N ILE A 38 12.33 10.25 -11.24
CA ILE A 38 12.76 10.23 -9.85
C ILE A 38 12.24 8.98 -9.12
N TYR A 39 10.94 8.70 -9.11
CA TYR A 39 10.35 7.73 -8.19
C TYR A 39 9.98 6.37 -8.79
N CYS A 40 9.70 6.31 -10.10
CA CYS A 40 9.35 5.08 -10.79
C CYS A 40 10.63 4.46 -11.35
N ARG A 41 11.12 3.38 -10.72
CA ARG A 41 12.30 2.67 -11.21
C ARG A 41 12.08 2.25 -12.66
N SER A 42 12.94 2.71 -13.58
CA SER A 42 13.20 1.95 -14.79
C SER A 42 13.91 0.66 -14.37
N PRO A 43 13.53 -0.53 -14.89
CA PRO A 43 14.22 -1.76 -14.54
C PRO A 43 15.70 -1.63 -14.93
N THR A 44 16.55 -1.34 -13.95
CA THR A 44 18.00 -1.41 -14.12
C THR A 44 18.34 -2.85 -14.44
N PRO A 45 18.92 -3.16 -15.62
CA PRO A 45 19.51 -4.47 -15.82
C PRO A 45 20.56 -4.68 -14.72
N PRO A 46 20.69 -5.90 -14.17
CA PRO A 46 21.63 -6.15 -13.09
C PRO A 46 23.02 -5.71 -13.55
N LEU A 47 23.60 -4.74 -12.82
CA LEU A 47 24.97 -4.30 -13.02
C LEU A 47 25.85 -5.54 -12.99
N SER A 48 26.48 -5.84 -14.12
CA SER A 48 27.48 -6.91 -14.20
C SER A 48 28.67 -6.44 -13.38
N LEU A 49 28.74 -6.87 -12.12
CA LEU A 49 29.89 -6.71 -11.25
C LEU A 49 31.10 -7.35 -11.93
N LYS A 50 31.86 -6.55 -12.69
CA LYS A 50 33.21 -6.93 -13.10
C LYS A 50 34.08 -6.88 -11.85
N LEU A 51 34.23 -8.03 -11.20
CA LEU A 51 35.23 -8.21 -10.15
C LEU A 51 36.60 -7.79 -10.70
N PRO A 52 37.39 -7.00 -9.94
CA PRO A 52 38.74 -6.67 -10.36
C PRO A 52 39.57 -7.95 -10.46
N ALA A 53 40.21 -8.15 -11.62
CA ALA A 53 41.11 -9.26 -11.85
C ALA A 53 42.23 -9.22 -10.81
N LYS A 54 42.26 -10.21 -9.91
CA LYS A 54 43.34 -10.39 -8.94
C LYS A 54 44.64 -10.66 -9.70
N HIS A 55 45.51 -9.65 -9.77
CA HIS A 55 46.88 -9.82 -10.22
C HIS A 55 47.64 -10.56 -9.11
N ILE A 56 48.00 -11.82 -9.36
CA ILE A 56 48.78 -12.67 -8.45
C ILE A 56 50.25 -12.23 -8.52
N PRO A 57 50.89 -11.78 -7.43
CA PRO A 57 52.34 -11.71 -7.37
C PRO A 57 52.89 -13.09 -7.02
N LYS A 58 53.67 -13.69 -7.93
CA LYS A 58 54.48 -14.88 -7.65
C LYS A 58 55.68 -14.47 -6.80
N HIS A 59 55.62 -14.54 -5.47
CA HIS A 59 56.85 -14.65 -4.68
C HIS A 59 56.71 -15.61 -3.50
N VAL A 60 57.80 -16.36 -3.34
CA VAL A 60 58.00 -17.60 -2.61
C VAL A 60 58.00 -17.35 -1.10
N ILE A 61 57.34 -18.25 -0.37
CA ILE A 61 57.32 -18.32 1.09
C ILE A 61 58.74 -18.58 1.59
N HIS A 62 59.30 -17.63 2.33
CA HIS A 62 60.29 -17.91 3.36
C HIS A 62 59.95 -17.17 4.64
N ASP A 63 60.29 -17.85 5.71
CA ASP A 63 59.74 -17.86 7.06
C ASP A 63 60.67 -17.11 8.05
N ILE A 64 60.14 -16.87 9.25
CA ILE A 64 60.79 -16.59 10.55
C ILE A 64 61.81 -15.43 10.70
N SER A 65 61.38 -14.33 11.35
CA SER A 65 61.94 -13.84 12.62
C SER A 65 61.40 -12.44 12.96
N ALA A 66 61.03 -12.25 14.23
CA ALA A 66 60.51 -11.02 14.84
C ALA A 66 61.63 -9.98 15.17
N PRO A 67 61.42 -9.00 16.09
CA PRO A 67 60.94 -7.64 15.85
C PRO A 67 61.97 -6.53 16.23
N ASP A 68 61.63 -5.29 15.90
CA ASP A 68 62.12 -4.00 16.46
C ASP A 68 63.62 -3.62 16.35
N SER A 69 63.90 -2.56 15.56
CA SER A 69 64.96 -1.59 15.87
C SER A 69 64.71 -0.29 15.09
N GLY A 70 64.44 0.78 15.82
CA GLY A 70 64.23 2.13 15.29
C GLY A 70 65.48 2.87 14.81
N TYR A 71 65.23 4.16 14.52
CA TYR A 71 66.08 5.21 13.88
C TYR A 71 66.16 5.13 12.34
N ALA A 72 66.15 6.21 11.56
CA ALA A 72 65.83 7.63 11.68
C ALA A 72 65.96 8.28 10.27
N SER A 73 65.26 9.39 10.05
CA SER A 73 65.51 10.47 9.09
C SER A 73 65.42 10.19 7.57
N ALA A 74 64.50 10.90 6.91
CA ALA A 74 64.80 11.76 5.75
C ALA A 74 63.63 12.71 5.51
N GLU A 75 63.94 13.99 5.49
CA GLU A 75 63.10 15.11 5.07
C GLU A 75 62.93 15.03 3.55
N ASP A 76 61.75 15.38 3.02
CA ASP A 76 61.63 16.14 1.77
C ASP A 76 60.21 16.70 1.64
N ASP A 77 60.19 18.01 1.39
CA ASP A 77 59.06 18.89 1.14
C ASP A 77 58.32 18.58 -0.19
N GLU A 78 57.21 19.29 -0.41
CA GLU A 78 56.54 19.51 -1.71
C GLU A 78 55.69 18.30 -2.19
N ASP A 79 54.37 18.31 -2.28
CA ASP A 79 53.43 19.36 -2.69
C ASP A 79 52.05 19.14 -2.02
N ASP A 80 51.50 20.23 -1.49
CA ASP A 80 50.09 20.35 -1.13
C ASP A 80 49.28 20.37 -2.43
N GLU A 81 48.89 19.20 -2.93
CA GLU A 81 47.84 19.10 -3.95
C GLU A 81 46.54 19.58 -3.33
N GLY A 82 46.34 20.90 -3.43
CA GLY A 82 45.07 21.56 -3.20
C GLY A 82 43.99 20.77 -3.94
N ILE A 83 43.10 20.18 -3.17
CA ILE A 83 41.83 19.64 -3.63
C ILE A 83 41.14 20.81 -4.32
N ALA A 84 41.31 20.89 -5.63
CA ALA A 84 40.53 21.73 -6.49
C ALA A 84 39.11 21.20 -6.35
N ASP A 85 38.33 21.91 -5.54
CA ASP A 85 36.88 21.84 -5.51
C ASP A 85 36.43 22.23 -6.93
N GLU A 86 36.43 21.25 -7.83
CA GLU A 86 35.81 21.35 -9.14
C GLU A 86 34.31 21.47 -8.87
N ILE A 87 33.86 22.71 -8.64
CA ILE A 87 32.47 23.11 -8.75
C ILE A 87 32.11 22.96 -10.24
N GLY A 88 31.89 21.71 -10.64
CA GLY A 88 31.31 21.35 -11.91
C GLY A 88 29.87 21.85 -11.90
N THR A 89 29.61 22.88 -12.69
CA THR A 89 28.27 23.34 -13.07
C THR A 89 27.61 22.30 -13.98
N ASP A 90 27.27 21.15 -13.40
CA ASP A 90 26.33 20.20 -13.98
C ASP A 90 25.12 20.19 -13.03
N ASP A 91 24.16 21.08 -13.30
CA ASP A 91 22.91 21.32 -12.53
C ASP A 91 21.95 20.09 -12.57
N ALA A 92 22.47 18.88 -12.73
CA ALA A 92 21.72 17.66 -12.66
C ALA A 92 21.73 17.15 -11.22
N PHE A 93 20.59 17.28 -10.53
CA PHE A 93 20.42 16.64 -9.23
C PHE A 93 20.54 15.13 -9.39
N ASP A 94 21.37 14.52 -8.53
CA ASP A 94 21.50 13.07 -8.47
C ASP A 94 20.12 12.45 -8.12
N PRO A 95 19.57 11.55 -8.95
CA PRO A 95 18.30 10.89 -8.66
C PRO A 95 18.27 10.19 -7.30
N ASP A 96 19.39 9.65 -6.82
CA ASP A 96 19.43 8.96 -5.52
C ASP A 96 19.36 9.94 -4.35
N VAL A 97 19.87 11.16 -4.53
CA VAL A 97 19.70 12.26 -3.56
C VAL A 97 18.24 12.71 -3.52
N LEU A 98 17.61 12.94 -4.68
CA LEU A 98 16.19 13.34 -4.74
C LEU A 98 15.24 12.25 -4.21
N ARG A 99 15.58 10.97 -4.39
CA ARG A 99 14.80 9.83 -3.85
C ARG A 99 14.90 9.73 -2.33
N SER A 100 16.07 10.05 -1.78
CA SER A 100 16.31 9.97 -0.33
C SER A 100 15.83 11.21 0.42
N ASP A 101 15.50 12.30 -0.28
CA ASP A 101 14.88 13.48 0.30
C ASP A 101 13.41 13.22 0.71
N ALA A 102 13.19 13.10 2.02
CA ALA A 102 11.88 12.88 2.59
C ALA A 102 10.90 14.04 2.37
N PHE A 103 11.41 15.28 2.36
CA PHE A 103 10.59 16.47 2.17
C PHE A 103 10.05 16.54 0.73
N GLU A 104 10.93 16.35 -0.26
CA GLU A 104 10.53 16.32 -1.67
C GLU A 104 9.56 15.17 -1.96
N ARG A 105 9.81 13.99 -1.37
CA ARG A 105 8.91 12.85 -1.48
C ARG A 105 7.53 13.14 -0.88
N GLU A 106 7.47 13.69 0.32
CA GLU A 106 6.20 14.02 0.99
C GLU A 106 5.45 15.13 0.24
N PHE A 107 6.18 16.11 -0.30
CA PHE A 107 5.61 17.14 -1.16
C PHE A 107 4.97 16.54 -2.41
N ALA A 108 5.67 15.65 -3.12
CA ALA A 108 5.14 14.96 -4.28
C ALA A 108 3.87 14.15 -3.96
N ILE A 109 3.87 13.38 -2.87
CA ILE A 109 2.69 12.61 -2.42
C ILE A 109 1.48 13.52 -2.16
N ARG A 110 1.70 14.62 -1.43
CA ARG A 110 0.64 15.58 -1.10
C ARG A 110 0.10 16.26 -2.35
N TRP A 111 1.00 16.61 -3.27
CA TRP A 111 0.61 17.22 -4.54
C TRP A 111 -0.20 16.26 -5.39
N LEU A 112 0.26 15.02 -5.59
CA LEU A 112 -0.41 14.00 -6.40
C LEU A 112 -1.78 13.64 -5.82
N THR A 113 -1.88 13.47 -4.51
CA THR A 113 -3.16 13.26 -3.81
C THR A 113 -4.12 14.43 -4.06
N GLY A 114 -3.61 15.65 -3.93
CA GLY A 114 -4.40 16.87 -4.14
C GLY A 114 -4.77 17.13 -5.60
N PHE A 115 -3.98 16.64 -6.57
CA PHE A 115 -4.29 16.66 -7.99
C PHE A 115 -5.40 15.64 -8.31
N ALA A 116 -5.26 14.40 -7.84
CA ALA A 116 -6.28 13.37 -8.00
C ALA A 116 -7.63 13.76 -7.39
N ALA A 117 -7.64 14.42 -6.22
CA ALA A 117 -8.87 14.89 -5.58
C ALA A 117 -9.59 16.03 -6.34
N ARG A 118 -8.91 16.69 -7.30
CA ARG A 118 -9.45 17.81 -8.08
C ARG A 118 -9.45 17.54 -9.60
N SER A 119 -9.18 16.30 -10.00
CA SER A 119 -8.99 15.90 -11.40
C SER A 119 -10.21 16.22 -12.25
N ASP A 120 -11.42 15.96 -11.76
CA ASP A 120 -12.68 16.23 -12.47
C ASP A 120 -12.79 17.70 -12.91
N THR A 121 -12.38 18.63 -12.05
CA THR A 121 -12.46 20.07 -12.37
C THR A 121 -11.53 20.44 -13.53
N TRP A 122 -10.38 19.77 -13.65
CA TRP A 122 -9.40 20.02 -14.71
C TRP A 122 -9.70 19.26 -16.00
N VAL A 123 -10.10 17.99 -15.90
CA VAL A 123 -10.48 17.16 -17.06
C VAL A 123 -11.62 17.79 -17.84
N TYR A 124 -12.64 18.29 -17.14
CA TYR A 124 -13.82 18.92 -17.76
C TYR A 124 -13.75 20.45 -17.84
N ALA A 125 -12.60 21.06 -17.57
CA ALA A 125 -12.44 22.51 -17.69
C ALA A 125 -12.66 22.94 -19.15
N PRO A 126 -13.47 24.00 -19.40
CA PRO A 126 -13.75 24.50 -20.75
C PRO A 126 -12.50 25.17 -21.34
N ALA A 127 -11.61 24.37 -21.89
CA ALA A 127 -10.41 24.80 -22.60
C ALA A 127 -10.56 24.56 -24.10
N VAL A 128 -9.94 25.43 -24.89
CA VAL A 128 -10.22 25.57 -26.34
C VAL A 128 -9.42 24.57 -27.19
N GLU A 129 -8.39 23.92 -26.62
CA GLU A 129 -7.37 23.20 -27.42
C GLU A 129 -7.04 21.77 -26.94
N GLU A 130 -7.48 21.34 -25.75
CA GLU A 130 -7.06 20.06 -25.15
C GLU A 130 -8.22 19.07 -25.02
N GLU A 131 -8.03 17.86 -25.53
CA GLU A 131 -9.03 16.80 -25.48
C GLU A 131 -9.16 16.23 -24.05
N PRO A 132 -10.40 16.04 -23.54
CA PRO A 132 -10.63 15.52 -22.19
C PRO A 132 -10.00 14.14 -21.97
N ASP A 133 -9.86 13.35 -23.04
CA ASP A 133 -9.21 12.03 -23.00
C ASP A 133 -7.71 12.14 -22.65
N ALA A 134 -7.00 13.12 -23.21
CA ALA A 134 -5.58 13.35 -22.90
C ALA A 134 -5.38 13.78 -21.44
N ARG A 135 -6.33 14.56 -20.90
CA ARG A 135 -6.34 14.96 -19.49
C ARG A 135 -6.61 13.77 -18.57
N ALA A 136 -7.57 12.91 -18.92
CA ALA A 136 -7.84 11.69 -18.16
C ALA A 136 -6.60 10.78 -18.08
N LEU A 137 -5.86 10.62 -19.18
CA LEU A 137 -4.60 9.86 -19.18
C LEU A 137 -3.54 10.45 -18.24
N LEU A 138 -3.49 11.77 -18.07
CA LEU A 138 -2.58 12.40 -17.11
C LEU A 138 -3.00 12.19 -15.65
N VAL A 139 -4.30 12.06 -15.40
CA VAL A 139 -4.83 11.68 -14.08
C VAL A 139 -4.43 10.25 -13.75
N ASP A 140 -4.62 9.32 -14.68
CA ASP A 140 -4.19 7.92 -14.53
C ASP A 140 -2.67 7.80 -14.34
N SER A 141 -1.91 8.62 -15.07
CA SER A 141 -0.47 8.76 -14.91
C SER A 141 -0.07 9.20 -13.49
N ALA A 142 -0.73 10.23 -12.96
CA ALA A 142 -0.46 10.74 -11.62
C ALA A 142 -0.83 9.74 -10.52
N THR A 143 -1.97 9.04 -10.66
CA THR A 143 -2.39 8.01 -9.70
C THR A 143 -1.46 6.81 -9.71
N ALA A 144 -0.92 6.40 -10.87
CA ALA A 144 0.09 5.35 -10.94
C ALA A 144 1.38 5.72 -10.21
N ILE A 145 1.86 6.96 -10.35
CA ILE A 145 3.03 7.46 -9.60
C ILE A 145 2.73 7.49 -8.10
N LEU A 146 1.54 7.99 -7.71
CA LEU A 146 1.11 8.02 -6.31
C LEU A 146 1.06 6.60 -5.71
N SER A 147 0.58 5.62 -6.46
CA SER A 147 0.57 4.21 -6.05
C SER A 147 1.99 3.69 -5.83
N THR A 148 2.94 4.04 -6.72
CA THR A 148 4.36 3.67 -6.55
C THR A 148 4.95 4.29 -5.28
N LEU A 149 4.61 5.55 -5.00
CA LEU A 149 5.08 6.30 -3.84
C LEU A 149 4.46 5.84 -2.53
N ALA A 150 3.19 5.41 -2.54
CA ALA A 150 2.52 4.81 -1.40
C ALA A 150 3.20 3.49 -0.95
N GLY A 151 3.96 2.89 -1.87
CA GLY A 151 4.77 1.70 -1.64
C GLY A 151 3.97 0.42 -1.89
N GLU A 152 4.69 -0.63 -2.28
CA GLU A 152 4.24 -2.01 -2.15
C GLU A 152 4.39 -2.40 -0.67
N GLN A 153 3.58 -1.81 0.22
CA GLN A 153 3.38 -2.47 1.49
C GLN A 153 2.57 -3.72 1.18
N GLU A 154 3.23 -4.88 1.23
CA GLU A 154 2.51 -6.13 1.37
C GLU A 154 1.59 -5.97 2.57
N GLU A 155 0.28 -5.91 2.32
CA GLU A 155 -0.69 -5.93 3.40
C GLU A 155 -0.42 -7.20 4.20
N GLU A 156 -0.45 -7.11 5.52
CA GLU A 156 -0.24 -8.27 6.38
C GLU A 156 -1.60 -8.85 6.79
N ALA A 157 -1.62 -10.13 7.16
CA ALA A 157 -2.81 -10.73 7.73
C ALA A 157 -3.19 -10.00 9.03
N LEU A 158 -4.47 -9.66 9.18
CA LEU A 158 -4.97 -8.86 10.29
C LEU A 158 -6.06 -9.62 11.05
N THR A 159 -5.77 -10.00 12.29
CA THR A 159 -6.80 -10.53 13.20
C THR A 159 -7.58 -9.38 13.82
N ARG A 160 -8.91 -9.40 13.64
CA ARG A 160 -9.84 -8.43 14.21
C ARG A 160 -10.79 -9.10 15.19
N LEU A 161 -11.01 -8.45 16.33
CA LEU A 161 -12.06 -8.79 17.27
C LEU A 161 -13.22 -7.79 17.09
N PHE A 162 -14.37 -8.30 16.67
CA PHE A 162 -15.61 -7.54 16.55
C PHE A 162 -16.49 -7.80 17.77
N VAL A 163 -17.05 -6.75 18.36
CA VAL A 163 -17.97 -6.85 19.49
C VAL A 163 -19.23 -6.06 19.17
N PHE A 164 -20.38 -6.73 19.19
CA PHE A 164 -21.67 -6.13 18.84
C PHE A 164 -22.64 -6.23 20.01
N SER A 165 -23.19 -5.11 20.48
CA SER A 165 -24.21 -5.10 21.52
C SER A 165 -25.55 -5.64 20.98
N CYS A 166 -26.09 -6.70 21.59
CA CYS A 166 -27.34 -7.33 21.18
C CYS A 166 -28.43 -7.16 22.26
N GLY A 167 -28.91 -5.94 22.45
CA GLY A 167 -29.96 -5.62 23.44
C GLY A 167 -29.56 -4.47 24.35
N THR A 168 -30.09 -4.45 25.58
CA THR A 168 -29.93 -3.32 26.52
C THR A 168 -28.96 -3.58 27.68
N GLY A 169 -28.30 -4.74 27.75
CA GLY A 169 -27.35 -5.08 28.82
C GLY A 169 -25.94 -5.50 28.36
N GLU A 170 -24.93 -5.30 29.22
CA GLU A 170 -23.52 -5.70 28.99
C GLU A 170 -23.33 -7.23 28.88
N ALA A 171 -24.26 -8.04 29.40
CA ALA A 171 -24.25 -9.49 29.26
C ALA A 171 -24.75 -9.98 27.87
N GLU A 172 -25.03 -9.06 26.94
CA GLU A 172 -25.65 -9.35 25.65
C GLU A 172 -24.72 -9.03 24.45
N GLU A 173 -23.41 -9.07 24.59
CA GLU A 173 -22.48 -8.74 23.49
C GLU A 173 -22.10 -9.95 22.65
N ILE A 174 -22.20 -9.87 21.33
CA ILE A 174 -21.76 -10.90 20.39
C ILE A 174 -20.33 -10.57 19.96
N GLU A 175 -19.40 -11.40 20.39
CA GLU A 175 -17.99 -11.32 20.00
C GLU A 175 -17.73 -12.20 18.77
N VAL A 176 -16.95 -11.73 17.81
CA VAL A 176 -16.51 -12.50 16.65
C VAL A 176 -15.05 -12.18 16.35
N GLU A 177 -14.19 -13.19 16.36
CA GLU A 177 -12.79 -13.07 15.96
C GLU A 177 -12.62 -13.61 14.54
N LEU A 178 -12.03 -12.79 13.66
CA LEU A 178 -11.76 -13.13 12.27
C LEU A 178 -10.34 -12.74 11.90
N ASN A 179 -9.76 -13.50 10.97
CA ASN A 179 -8.47 -13.20 10.38
C ASN A 179 -8.66 -12.78 8.92
N ASP A 180 -8.46 -11.50 8.65
CA ASP A 180 -8.44 -10.96 7.29
C ASP A 180 -7.10 -11.34 6.63
N ALA A 181 -7.16 -12.02 5.49
CA ALA A 181 -5.95 -12.35 4.72
C ALA A 181 -5.53 -11.15 3.87
N PRO A 182 -4.23 -10.98 3.61
CA PRO A 182 -3.74 -9.80 2.91
C PRO A 182 -4.26 -9.69 1.48
N LEU A 183 -4.51 -8.46 1.01
CA LEU A 183 -4.81 -8.23 -0.40
C LEU A 183 -3.56 -8.44 -1.23
N LEU A 184 -3.63 -9.41 -2.13
CA LEU A 184 -2.55 -9.70 -3.06
C LEU A 184 -2.76 -8.84 -4.31
N SER A 185 -1.77 -8.00 -4.62
CA SER A 185 -1.79 -7.14 -5.82
C SER A 185 -1.95 -7.93 -7.13
N THR A 186 -1.56 -9.21 -7.12
CA THR A 186 -1.61 -10.13 -8.25
C THR A 186 -2.87 -10.99 -8.30
N ASP A 187 -3.71 -10.98 -7.26
CA ASP A 187 -4.96 -11.75 -7.18
C ASP A 187 -6.13 -10.83 -6.80
N HIS A 188 -6.84 -10.35 -7.81
CA HIS A 188 -8.03 -9.50 -7.63
C HIS A 188 -9.19 -10.22 -6.92
N THR A 189 -9.14 -11.55 -6.78
CA THR A 189 -10.17 -12.28 -6.03
C THR A 189 -9.95 -12.15 -4.52
N SER A 190 -8.72 -11.87 -4.05
CA SER A 190 -8.36 -11.75 -2.62
C SER A 190 -9.20 -10.76 -1.79
N VAL A 191 -10.01 -9.91 -2.43
CA VAL A 191 -11.04 -9.08 -1.79
C VAL A 191 -12.04 -9.87 -0.94
N GLY A 192 -12.29 -11.15 -1.26
CA GLY A 192 -13.15 -12.03 -0.46
C GLY A 192 -12.53 -12.44 0.88
N LEU A 193 -11.25 -12.16 1.10
CA LEU A 193 -10.53 -12.54 2.31
C LEU A 193 -10.44 -11.42 3.35
N GLN A 194 -11.09 -10.28 3.10
CA GLN A 194 -11.11 -9.10 3.97
C GLN A 194 -12.53 -8.86 4.52
N SER A 195 -12.59 -8.37 5.76
CA SER A 195 -13.84 -7.94 6.38
C SER A 195 -14.19 -6.51 5.96
N TRP A 196 -15.21 -6.37 5.12
CA TRP A 196 -15.65 -5.08 4.59
C TRP A 196 -16.56 -4.31 5.56
N ALA A 197 -16.49 -2.98 5.52
CA ALA A 197 -17.29 -2.11 6.41
C ALA A 197 -18.80 -2.39 6.37
N SER A 198 -19.32 -2.85 5.22
CA SER A 198 -20.74 -3.20 5.07
C SER A 198 -21.15 -4.41 5.94
N SER A 199 -20.30 -5.44 6.06
CA SER A 199 -20.61 -6.61 6.90
C SER A 199 -20.54 -6.26 8.39
N ILE A 200 -19.67 -5.32 8.77
CA ILE A 200 -19.58 -4.79 10.13
C ILE A 200 -20.85 -4.00 10.49
N LEU A 201 -21.23 -3.03 9.66
CA LEU A 201 -22.43 -2.21 9.87
C LEU A 201 -23.72 -3.04 9.84
N LEU A 202 -23.80 -4.04 8.97
CA LEU A 202 -24.96 -4.93 8.95
C LEU A 202 -24.99 -5.82 10.19
N SER A 203 -23.84 -6.30 10.69
CA SER A 203 -23.76 -7.04 11.95
C SER A 203 -24.26 -6.23 13.14
N GLU A 204 -23.92 -4.95 13.23
CA GLU A 204 -24.48 -4.03 14.24
C GLU A 204 -26.01 -3.97 14.15
N ARG A 205 -26.55 -3.83 12.93
CA ARG A 205 -28.00 -3.80 12.72
C ARG A 205 -28.69 -5.12 13.06
N LEU A 206 -28.07 -6.26 12.70
CA LEU A 206 -28.56 -7.59 13.04
C LEU A 206 -28.66 -7.75 14.56
N CYS A 207 -27.66 -7.27 15.31
CA CYS A 207 -27.64 -7.34 16.77
C CYS A 207 -28.61 -6.35 17.42
N ALA A 208 -28.78 -5.15 16.84
CA ALA A 208 -29.68 -4.13 17.36
C ALA A 208 -31.17 -4.53 17.24
N ASP A 209 -31.57 -5.16 16.12
CA ASP A 209 -32.93 -5.69 15.95
C ASP A 209 -32.95 -7.03 15.20
N PRO A 210 -32.66 -8.16 15.87
CA PRO A 210 -32.69 -9.48 15.26
C PRO A 210 -34.04 -9.83 14.60
N ARG A 211 -35.15 -9.30 15.15
CA ARG A 211 -36.51 -9.57 14.65
C ARG A 211 -36.73 -8.99 13.26
N ALA A 212 -36.22 -7.79 12.99
CA ALA A 212 -36.33 -7.16 11.67
C ALA A 212 -35.70 -8.01 10.55
N PHE A 213 -34.74 -8.87 10.89
CA PHE A 213 -34.02 -9.73 9.94
C PHE A 213 -34.47 -11.20 10.00
N GLY A 214 -35.58 -11.50 10.71
CA GLY A 214 -36.07 -12.88 10.84
C GLY A 214 -35.16 -13.78 11.68
N LEU A 215 -34.23 -13.20 12.45
CA LEU A 215 -33.34 -13.89 13.38
C LEU A 215 -33.98 -13.98 14.76
N ALA A 216 -35.27 -14.30 14.82
CA ALA A 216 -36.03 -14.44 16.06
C ALA A 216 -36.51 -15.87 16.25
N SER A 217 -36.66 -16.32 17.51
CA SER A 217 -37.28 -17.60 17.83
C SER A 217 -38.70 -17.66 17.22
N ARG A 218 -38.92 -18.63 16.33
CA ARG A 218 -40.19 -18.81 15.65
C ARG A 218 -41.10 -19.68 16.51
N SER A 219 -42.35 -19.24 16.70
CA SER A 219 -43.36 -19.99 17.45
C SER A 219 -43.85 -21.26 16.75
N ASP A 220 -43.55 -21.41 15.45
CA ASP A 220 -44.07 -22.47 14.59
C ASP A 220 -43.20 -23.74 14.53
N ALA A 221 -42.20 -23.87 15.42
CA ALA A 221 -41.27 -25.00 15.51
C ALA A 221 -40.53 -25.31 14.19
N THR A 222 -40.52 -24.38 13.22
CA THR A 222 -39.75 -24.55 11.98
C THR A 222 -38.30 -24.08 12.18
N PRO A 223 -37.30 -24.86 11.76
CA PRO A 223 -35.90 -24.43 11.89
C PRO A 223 -35.62 -23.23 10.99
N SER A 224 -35.00 -22.18 11.54
CA SER A 224 -34.49 -21.05 10.75
C SER A 224 -33.40 -21.53 9.81
N ARG A 225 -33.48 -21.14 8.54
CA ARG A 225 -32.49 -21.46 7.50
C ARG A 225 -31.99 -20.17 6.88
N ILE A 226 -30.70 -19.93 6.99
CA ILE A 226 -30.03 -18.71 6.55
C ILE A 226 -28.97 -19.10 5.52
N LEU A 227 -28.94 -18.35 4.42
CA LEU A 227 -27.94 -18.47 3.36
C LEU A 227 -27.31 -17.09 3.16
N GLU A 228 -25.99 -17.02 3.29
CA GLU A 228 -25.18 -15.86 2.94
C GLU A 228 -24.48 -16.12 1.61
N LEU A 229 -24.61 -15.19 0.67
CA LEU A 229 -23.99 -15.23 -0.65
C LEU A 229 -22.88 -14.18 -0.70
N GLY A 230 -21.68 -14.57 -1.14
CA GLY A 230 -20.52 -13.68 -1.10
C GLY A 230 -20.11 -13.37 0.33
N ALA A 231 -20.03 -14.42 1.16
CA ALA A 231 -19.84 -14.30 2.60
C ALA A 231 -18.47 -13.71 2.97
N GLY A 232 -17.49 -13.77 2.07
CA GLY A 232 -16.11 -13.41 2.32
C GLY A 232 -15.57 -14.11 3.56
N THR A 233 -15.27 -13.34 4.62
CA THR A 233 -14.81 -13.85 5.91
C THR A 233 -15.90 -14.53 6.75
N GLY A 234 -17.18 -14.44 6.35
CA GLY A 234 -18.31 -15.09 7.00
C GLY A 234 -18.83 -14.40 8.26
N LEU A 235 -18.45 -13.13 8.48
CA LEU A 235 -18.84 -12.35 9.66
C LEU A 235 -20.35 -12.39 9.93
N LEU A 236 -21.18 -12.16 8.90
CA LEU A 236 -22.63 -12.12 9.07
C LEU A 236 -23.22 -13.49 9.40
N SER A 237 -22.71 -14.56 8.79
CA SER A 237 -23.09 -15.93 9.12
C SER A 237 -22.76 -16.27 10.58
N ILE A 238 -21.57 -15.90 11.06
CA ILE A 238 -21.18 -16.13 12.45
C ILE A 238 -22.06 -15.33 13.41
N VAL A 239 -22.28 -14.04 13.14
CA VAL A 239 -23.16 -13.18 13.95
C VAL A 239 -24.58 -13.75 13.99
N SER A 240 -25.14 -14.12 12.83
CA SER A 240 -26.48 -14.70 12.73
C SER A 240 -26.59 -16.01 13.52
N ALA A 241 -25.58 -16.88 13.44
CA ALA A 241 -25.53 -18.12 14.20
C ALA A 241 -25.51 -17.84 15.72
N LYS A 242 -24.69 -16.89 16.19
CA LYS A 242 -24.61 -16.50 17.60
C LYS A 242 -25.91 -15.88 18.11
N ILE A 243 -26.58 -15.04 17.33
CA ILE A 243 -27.91 -14.49 17.64
C ILE A 243 -28.91 -15.63 17.87
N LEU A 244 -28.99 -16.57 16.91
CA LEU A 244 -29.94 -17.68 16.97
C LEU A 244 -29.65 -18.65 18.11
N GLN A 245 -28.37 -18.89 18.43
CA GLN A 245 -27.96 -19.71 19.58
C GLN A 245 -28.45 -19.11 20.90
N ARG A 246 -28.33 -17.78 21.08
CA ARG A 246 -28.77 -17.08 22.29
C ARG A 246 -30.27 -17.11 22.51
N GLN A 247 -31.04 -17.07 21.44
CA GLN A 247 -32.50 -17.04 21.51
C GLN A 247 -33.13 -18.42 21.72
N ARG A 248 -32.33 -19.49 21.83
CA ARG A 248 -32.83 -20.80 22.18
C ARG A 248 -33.28 -20.81 23.64
N ALA A 249 -34.60 -20.85 23.84
CA ALA A 249 -35.18 -21.17 25.13
C ALA A 249 -34.87 -22.62 25.50
N GLU A 250 -34.45 -22.87 26.74
CA GLU A 250 -34.04 -24.19 27.29
C GLU A 250 -35.11 -25.30 27.17
N HIS A 251 -36.36 -24.96 26.81
CA HIS A 251 -37.53 -25.83 26.89
C HIS A 251 -38.20 -26.17 25.54
N VAL A 252 -37.59 -25.83 24.39
CA VAL A 252 -38.16 -26.11 23.04
C VAL A 252 -37.40 -27.26 22.35
N PRO A 253 -38.09 -28.22 21.67
CA PRO A 253 -37.44 -29.35 20.99
C PRO A 253 -36.38 -28.93 19.95
N LEU A 254 -35.41 -29.84 19.75
CA LEU A 254 -34.13 -29.75 19.00
C LEU A 254 -34.20 -29.36 17.50
N THR A 255 -34.90 -28.30 17.10
CA THR A 255 -34.70 -27.76 15.75
C THR A 255 -33.46 -26.86 15.76
N HIS A 256 -32.39 -27.30 15.10
CA HIS A 256 -31.17 -26.53 14.97
C HIS A 256 -31.31 -25.52 13.81
N PRO A 257 -31.10 -24.22 14.06
CA PRO A 257 -31.01 -23.28 12.97
C PRO A 257 -29.83 -23.67 12.09
N THR A 258 -30.00 -23.54 10.77
CA THR A 258 -28.96 -23.82 9.78
C THR A 258 -28.51 -22.52 9.17
N VAL A 259 -27.21 -22.22 9.24
CA VAL A 259 -26.58 -21.08 8.58
C VAL A 259 -25.56 -21.61 7.58
N VAL A 260 -25.67 -21.17 6.33
CA VAL A 260 -24.77 -21.57 5.25
C VAL A 260 -24.12 -20.32 4.67
N ALA A 261 -22.81 -20.20 4.84
CA ALA A 261 -21.98 -19.18 4.19
C ALA A 261 -21.48 -19.74 2.85
N THR A 262 -21.59 -18.95 1.78
CA THR A 262 -21.06 -19.32 0.47
C THR A 262 -20.21 -18.20 -0.10
N ASP A 263 -19.05 -18.56 -0.61
CA ASP A 263 -18.13 -17.63 -1.26
C ASP A 263 -17.37 -18.33 -2.39
N TYR A 264 -16.68 -17.55 -3.22
CA TYR A 264 -15.73 -18.05 -4.21
C TYR A 264 -14.48 -18.63 -3.55
N HIS A 265 -14.02 -18.01 -2.45
CA HIS A 265 -12.83 -18.47 -1.74
C HIS A 265 -13.13 -19.70 -0.87
N PRO A 266 -12.19 -20.68 -0.81
CA PRO A 266 -12.28 -21.74 0.16
C PRO A 266 -12.24 -21.17 1.58
N PRO A 267 -12.88 -21.83 2.57
CA PRO A 267 -12.99 -21.29 3.91
C PRO A 267 -11.60 -21.02 4.52
N CYS A 268 -11.32 -19.76 4.85
CA CYS A 268 -10.22 -19.39 5.73
C CYS A 268 -10.56 -19.89 7.13
N SER A 269 -9.91 -20.98 7.57
CA SER A 269 -9.81 -21.48 8.95
C SER A 269 -11.08 -21.38 9.83
N THR A 270 -11.66 -22.54 10.09
CA THR A 270 -12.68 -22.82 11.11
C THR A 270 -12.37 -22.22 12.48
N THR A 271 -13.17 -21.26 12.93
CA THR A 271 -13.34 -20.97 14.37
C THR A 271 -14.42 -21.90 14.90
N SER A 272 -14.06 -22.82 15.81
CA SER A 272 -15.05 -23.59 16.56
C SER A 272 -15.95 -22.62 17.33
N ALA A 273 -17.27 -22.74 17.11
CA ALA A 273 -18.29 -22.13 17.95
C ALA A 273 -18.40 -22.85 19.29
#